data_AF-G8FV90-F1
#
_entry.id   AF-G8FV90-F1
#
_cell.length_a   1.000
_cell.length_b   1.000
_cell.length_c   1.000
_cell.angle_alpha   90.00
_cell.angle_beta   90.00
_cell.angle_gamma   90.00
#
_symmetry.space_group_name_H-M   'P 1'
#
loop_
_entity.id
_entity.type
_entity.pdbx_description
1 polymer ?
#
loop_
_entity_poly.entity_id
_entity_poly.type
_entity_poly.pdbx_seq_one_letter_code
_entity_poly.pdbx_strand_id
1 'polypeptide(L)'
;VKGKQVLGSNGQAVALHGMSLFWSSFPEGSPFYTAQVVQILKCQWNANLVRIAMGVEEGTGYLSNPSGQMSLVETVMNAAIAQGI
;
A
#
# COMPACT_ATOMS: atom_id res chain seq x y z
N VAL A 1 -17.41 -10.05 1.61
CA VAL A 1 -17.79 -9.93 3.04
C VAL A 1 -19.09 -10.68 3.26
N LYS A 2 -19.24 -11.43 4.35
CA LYS A 2 -20.48 -12.13 4.73
C LYS A 2 -20.70 -11.96 6.24
N GLY A 3 -21.82 -11.35 6.62
CA GLY A 3 -22.08 -11.00 8.03
C GLY A 3 -20.93 -10.16 8.61
N LYS A 4 -20.28 -10.67 9.65
CA LYS A 4 -19.15 -10.01 10.33
C LYS A 4 -17.76 -10.42 9.81
N GLN A 5 -17.68 -11.22 8.75
CA GLN A 5 -16.43 -11.80 8.27
C GLN A 5 -16.06 -11.33 6.85
N VAL A 6 -14.77 -11.07 6.65
CA VAL A 6 -14.18 -10.99 5.30
C VAL A 6 -13.88 -12.41 4.85
N LEU A 7 -14.32 -12.77 3.64
CA LEU A 7 -14.13 -14.10 3.06
C LEU A 7 -13.31 -14.00 1.77
N GLY A 8 -12.46 -15.00 1.52
CA GLY A 8 -11.80 -15.19 0.23
C GLY A 8 -12.73 -15.78 -0.83
N SER A 9 -12.24 -15.91 -2.06
CA SER A 9 -13.02 -16.46 -3.20
C SER A 9 -13.47 -17.91 -3.01
N ASN A 10 -12.78 -18.67 -2.15
CA ASN A 10 -13.15 -20.03 -1.75
C ASN A 10 -14.19 -20.10 -0.60
N GLY A 11 -14.72 -18.96 -0.15
CA GLY A 11 -15.69 -18.87 0.93
C GLY A 11 -15.13 -19.02 2.35
N GLN A 12 -13.82 -19.19 2.51
CA GLN A 12 -13.16 -19.26 3.82
C GLN A 12 -12.91 -17.87 4.38
N ALA A 13 -12.94 -17.72 5.71
CA ALA A 13 -12.61 -16.47 6.36
C ALA A 13 -11.13 -16.10 6.15
N VAL A 14 -10.86 -14.81 5.93
CA VAL A 14 -9.50 -14.29 5.72
C VAL A 14 -9.21 -13.19 6.73
N ALA A 15 -7.95 -13.13 7.15
CA ALA A 15 -7.41 -12.04 7.94
C ALA A 15 -6.20 -11.44 7.20
N LEU A 16 -6.22 -10.13 7.01
CA LEU A 16 -5.13 -9.40 6.39
C LEU A 16 -4.27 -8.76 7.48
N HIS A 17 -2.98 -9.01 7.44
CA HIS A 17 -1.97 -8.49 8.35
C HIS A 17 -0.83 -7.89 7.52
N GLY A 18 -0.49 -6.64 7.82
CA GLY A 18 0.50 -5.92 7.05
C GLY A 18 0.75 -4.53 7.59
N MET A 19 1.38 -3.70 6.76
CA MET A 19 1.84 -2.37 7.15
C MET A 19 1.15 -1.28 6.33
N SER A 20 0.96 -0.13 6.95
CA SER A 20 0.73 1.11 6.22
C SER A 20 2.06 1.80 6.00
N LEU A 21 2.27 2.30 4.78
CA LEU A 21 3.32 3.29 4.55
C LEU A 21 2.95 4.59 5.25
N PHE A 22 3.97 5.40 5.56
CA PHE A 22 3.77 6.79 5.98
C PHE A 22 3.26 7.62 4.80
N TRP A 23 2.77 8.82 5.07
CA TRP A 23 2.24 9.73 4.06
C TRP A 23 3.22 9.96 2.90
N SER A 24 2.75 9.73 1.67
CA SER A 24 3.53 9.92 0.44
C SER A 24 3.93 11.36 0.14
N SER A 25 3.25 12.34 0.75
CA SER A 25 3.46 13.76 0.48
C SER A 25 4.62 14.36 1.26
N PHE A 26 5.15 13.62 2.24
CA PHE A 26 6.26 14.02 3.11
C PHE A 26 7.56 13.33 2.71
N PRO A 27 8.72 14.02 2.82
CA PRO A 27 10.02 13.46 2.47
C PRO A 27 10.45 12.31 3.39
N GLU A 28 9.88 12.19 4.58
CA GLU A 28 10.12 11.06 5.49
C GLU A 28 9.40 9.78 5.02
N GLY A 29 8.33 9.91 4.23
CA GLY A 29 7.51 8.80 3.74
C GLY A 29 7.78 8.40 2.30
N SER A 30 7.88 9.37 1.40
CA SER A 30 8.00 9.12 -0.05
C SER A 30 9.16 8.21 -0.47
N PRO A 31 10.33 8.17 0.20
CA PRO A 31 11.41 7.24 -0.16
C PRO A 31 11.04 5.76 0.01
N PHE A 32 9.99 5.44 0.78
CA PHE A 32 9.53 4.07 0.98
C PHE A 32 8.53 3.57 -0.08
N TYR A 33 8.12 4.42 -1.02
CA TYR A 33 7.17 4.07 -2.08
C TYR A 33 7.89 3.39 -3.25
N THR A 34 8.48 2.22 -2.99
CA THR A 34 9.27 1.48 -3.98
C THR A 34 8.87 0.00 -4.02
N ALA A 35 9.12 -0.64 -5.17
CA ALA A 35 8.87 -2.08 -5.32
C ALA A 35 9.71 -2.93 -4.35
N GLN A 36 10.94 -2.48 -4.03
CA GLN A 36 11.82 -3.17 -3.08
C GLN A 36 11.24 -3.20 -1.67
N VAL A 37 10.62 -2.11 -1.21
CA VAL A 37 9.97 -2.08 0.12
C VAL A 37 8.80 -3.05 0.16
N VAL A 38 7.98 -3.13 -0.90
CA VAL A 38 6.87 -4.10 -0.99
C VAL A 38 7.39 -5.54 -0.92
N GLN A 39 8.49 -5.84 -1.60
CA GLN A 39 9.13 -7.14 -1.54
C GLN A 39 9.64 -7.48 -0.14
N ILE A 40 10.22 -6.51 0.59
CA ILE A 40 10.65 -6.70 1.98
C ILE A 40 9.44 -7.01 2.88
N LEU A 41 8.36 -6.24 2.74
CA LEU A 41 7.12 -6.47 3.51
C LEU A 41 6.58 -7.89 3.27
N LYS A 42 6.57 -8.35 2.01
CA LYS A 42 6.15 -9.71 1.67
C LYS A 42 7.10 -10.77 2.23
N CYS A 43 8.36 -10.75 1.82
CA CYS A 43 9.28 -11.87 2.00
C CYS A 43 9.91 -11.93 3.39
N GLN A 44 10.14 -10.77 4.02
CA GLN A 44 10.83 -10.72 5.31
C GLN A 44 9.87 -10.51 6.47
N TRP A 45 8.78 -9.76 6.26
CA TRP A 45 7.81 -9.45 7.32
C TRP A 45 6.55 -10.31 7.25
N ASN A 46 6.43 -11.16 6.23
CA ASN A 46 5.30 -12.05 6.01
C ASN A 46 3.95 -11.29 5.92
N ALA A 47 3.97 -10.05 5.41
CA ALA A 47 2.75 -9.29 5.17
C ALA A 47 1.95 -9.93 4.03
N ASN A 48 0.62 -9.82 4.11
CA ASN A 48 -0.31 -10.16 3.03
C ASN A 48 -1.19 -8.96 2.62
N LEU A 49 -0.79 -7.76 3.03
CA LEU A 49 -1.41 -6.48 2.72
C LEU A 49 -0.36 -5.37 2.84
N VAL A 50 -0.43 -4.39 1.95
CA VAL A 50 0.22 -3.08 2.13
C VAL A 50 -0.80 -1.97 1.94
N ARG A 51 -0.86 -1.00 2.86
CA ARG A 51 -1.70 0.19 2.71
C ARG A 51 -0.87 1.35 2.16
N ILE A 52 -1.34 1.91 1.05
CA ILE A 52 -0.76 3.07 0.38
C ILE A 52 -1.43 4.34 0.95
N ALA A 53 -0.68 5.14 1.72
CA ALA A 53 -1.19 6.35 2.36
C ALA A 53 -0.95 7.59 1.49
N MET A 54 -1.78 7.81 0.47
CA MET A 54 -1.65 8.98 -0.40
C MET A 54 -1.99 10.27 0.37
N GLY A 55 -1.03 11.17 0.55
CA GLY A 55 -1.27 12.50 1.11
C GLY A 55 -2.07 13.38 0.15
N VAL A 56 -2.98 14.22 0.66
CA VAL A 56 -3.91 15.02 -0.16
C VAL A 56 -3.60 16.52 -0.06
N GLU A 57 -3.67 17.12 1.13
CA GLU A 57 -3.53 18.56 1.33
C GLU A 57 -2.09 18.99 1.67
N GLU A 58 -1.44 18.27 2.60
CA GLU A 58 -0.15 18.67 3.17
C GLU A 58 1.05 18.24 2.33
N GLY A 59 2.16 18.99 2.43
CA GLY A 59 3.42 18.70 1.74
C GLY A 59 3.26 18.76 0.21
N THR A 60 3.80 17.76 -0.49
CA THR A 60 3.61 17.58 -1.93
C THR A 60 2.34 16.78 -2.26
N GLY A 61 1.26 16.99 -1.48
CA GLY A 61 0.01 16.22 -1.53
C GLY A 61 -0.72 16.27 -2.87
N TYR A 62 -1.72 15.39 -3.02
CA TYR A 62 -2.42 15.15 -4.29
C TYR A 62 -3.05 16.42 -4.88
N LEU A 63 -3.54 17.35 -4.06
CA LEU A 63 -4.13 18.59 -4.58
C LEU A 63 -3.09 19.52 -5.24
N SER A 64 -1.84 19.50 -4.77
CA SER A 64 -0.75 20.33 -5.30
C SER A 64 0.10 19.60 -6.35
N ASN A 65 0.20 18.27 -6.26
CA ASN A 65 0.99 17.42 -7.17
C ASN A 65 0.28 16.09 -7.49
N PRO A 66 -0.84 16.12 -8.23
CA PRO A 66 -1.66 14.93 -8.46
C PRO A 66 -0.91 13.84 -9.22
N SER A 67 -0.18 14.20 -10.28
CA SER A 67 0.58 13.25 -11.09
C SER A 67 1.72 12.59 -10.31
N GLY A 68 2.45 13.35 -9.49
CA GLY A 68 3.50 12.80 -8.64
C GLY A 68 2.97 11.85 -7.59
N GLN A 69 1.87 12.20 -6.93
CA GLN A 69 1.24 11.35 -5.93
C GLN A 69 0.66 10.06 -6.54
N MET A 70 0.02 10.15 -7.70
CA MET A 70 -0.45 8.95 -8.41
C MET A 70 0.69 8.04 -8.86
N SER A 71 1.83 8.60 -9.32
CA SER A 71 2.99 7.79 -9.68
C SER A 71 3.56 7.00 -8.50
N LEU A 72 3.60 7.59 -7.30
CA LEU A 72 4.00 6.87 -6.07
C LEU A 72 3.00 5.77 -5.72
N VAL A 73 1.69 6.05 -5.81
CA VAL A 73 0.64 5.05 -5.56
C VAL A 73 0.74 3.89 -6.54
N GLU A 74 0.84 4.17 -7.84
CA GLU A 74 0.94 3.16 -8.89
C GLU A 74 2.20 2.29 -8.74
N THR A 75 3.31 2.88 -8.31
CA THR A 75 4.55 2.14 -8.04
C THR A 75 4.34 1.06 -6.98
N VAL A 76 3.71 1.41 -5.85
CA VAL A 76 3.45 0.46 -4.76
C VAL A 76 2.36 -0.54 -5.15
N MET A 77 1.30 -0.09 -5.83
CA MET A 77 0.21 -0.95 -6.30
C MET A 77 0.71 -2.02 -7.28
N ASN A 78 1.48 -1.63 -8.30
CA ASN A 78 2.01 -2.57 -9.29
C ASN A 78 2.98 -3.57 -8.65
N ALA A 79 3.78 -3.13 -7.67
CA ALA A 79 4.64 -4.02 -6.91
C ALA A 79 3.84 -5.00 -6.04
N ALA A 80 2.75 -4.56 -5.40
CA ALA A 80 1.89 -5.42 -4.60
C ALA A 80 1.24 -6.53 -5.47
N ILE A 81 0.72 -6.16 -6.65
CA ILE A 81 0.21 -7.11 -7.65
C ILE A 81 1.30 -8.12 -8.05
N ALA A 82 2.51 -7.66 -8.34
CA ALA A 82 3.63 -8.52 -8.73
C ALA A 82 4.09 -9.47 -7.62
N GLN A 83 3.99 -9.06 -6.34
CA GLN A 83 4.36 -9.85 -5.17
C GLN A 83 3.19 -10.70 -4.61
N GLY A 84 1.98 -10.52 -5.13
CA GLY A 84 0.78 -11.23 -4.69
C GLY A 84 0.34 -10.87 -3.26
N ILE A 85 0.41 -9.58 -2.90
CA ILE A 85 -0.11 -9.03 -1.63
C ILE A 85 -0.90 -7.74 -1.83
#